data_AF-A0A6A8GJ83-F1
#
_entry.id   AF-A0A6A8GJ83-F1
#
_cell.length_a   1.000
_cell.length_b   1.000
_cell.length_c   1.000
_cell.angle_alpha   90.00
_cell.angle_beta   90.00
_cell.angle_gamma   90.00
#
_symmetry.space_group_name_H-M   'P 1'
#
loop_
_entity.id
_entity.type
_entity.pdbx_description
1 polymer ?
#
loop_
_entity_poly.entity_id
_entity_poly.type
_entity_poly.pdbx_seq_one_letter_code
_entity_poly.pdbx_strand_id
1 'polypeptide(L)' 'MTDSGTECTYCGCDVYRHDPVFVEELENGERVSAGSFCNYACLTSYVEAENLSLGATCELPPE' A
#
# COMPACT_ATOMS: atom_id res chain seq x y z
N MET A 1 -0.13 20.85 -9.36
CA MET A 1 0.30 20.34 -8.05
C MET A 1 -0.40 19.01 -7.91
N THR A 2 0.27 17.92 -8.28
CA THR A 2 -0.28 16.58 -8.08
C THR A 2 -0.17 16.31 -6.59
N ASP A 3 -1.30 16.21 -5.92
CA ASP A 3 -1.31 15.74 -4.53
C ASP A 3 -0.96 14.24 -4.57
N SER A 4 0.29 13.91 -4.24
CA SER A 4 0.81 12.54 -4.24
C SER A 4 0.05 11.60 -3.29
N GLY A 5 -0.84 12.12 -2.44
CA GLY A 5 -1.72 11.32 -1.57
C GLY A 5 -2.99 10.81 -2.26
N THR A 6 -3.32 11.33 -3.44
CA THR A 6 -4.57 10.98 -4.15
C THR A 6 -4.38 9.96 -5.28
N GLU A 7 -3.16 9.68 -5.73
CA GLU A 7 -2.91 8.75 -6.85
C GLU A 7 -2.70 7.31 -6.36
N CYS A 8 -3.39 6.36 -6.98
CA CYS A 8 -3.24 4.96 -6.68
C CYS A 8 -1.83 4.48 -7.04
N THR A 9 -1.14 3.89 -6.07
CA THR A 9 0.20 3.33 -6.24
C THR A 9 0.28 2.29 -7.36
N TYR A 10 -0.80 1.52 -7.59
CA TYR A 10 -0.83 0.49 -8.64
C TYR A 10 -1.19 1.03 -10.04
N CYS A 11 -2.34 1.72 -10.17
CA CYS A 11 -2.90 2.08 -11.47
C CYS A 11 -2.78 3.56 -11.84
N GLY A 12 -2.26 4.41 -10.94
CA GLY A 12 -2.11 5.85 -11.13
C GLY A 12 -3.41 6.65 -11.18
N CYS A 13 -4.58 6.02 -10.96
CA CYS A 13 -5.86 6.72 -10.91
C CYS A 13 -6.05 7.48 -9.60
N ASP A 14 -6.86 8.52 -9.60
CA ASP A 14 -7.31 9.19 -8.38
C ASP A 14 -8.16 8.24 -7.51
N VAL A 15 -7.66 7.91 -6.32
CA VAL A 15 -8.25 6.94 -5.39
C VAL A 15 -9.63 7.37 -4.88
N TYR A 16 -9.90 8.68 -4.78
CA TYR A 16 -11.17 9.19 -4.27
C TYR A 16 -12.33 9.07 -5.27
N ARG A 17 -12.07 8.62 -6.50
CA ARG A 17 -13.11 8.20 -7.45
C ARG A 17 -13.70 6.83 -7.13
N HIS A 18 -13.16 6.15 -6.12
CA HIS A 18 -13.48 4.78 -5.73
C HIS A 18 -13.68 4.70 -4.20
N ASP A 19 -13.47 3.52 -3.63
CA ASP A 19 -13.50 3.26 -2.18
C ASP A 19 -12.07 2.98 -1.69
N PRO A 20 -11.31 4.04 -1.35
CA PRO A 20 -9.87 3.97 -1.25
C PRO A 20 -9.40 3.17 -0.02
N VAL A 21 -8.32 2.42 -0.21
CA VAL A 21 -7.59 1.72 0.87
C VAL A 21 -6.22 2.38 1.03
N PHE A 22 -5.91 2.84 2.23
CA PHE A 22 -4.60 3.40 2.58
C PHE A 22 -3.85 2.42 3.46
N VAL A 23 -2.60 2.13 3.10
CA VAL A 23 -1.73 1.20 3.82
C VAL A 23 -0.60 1.98 4.48
N GLU A 24 -0.33 1.67 5.74
CA GLU A 24 0.81 2.17 6.49
C GLU A 24 1.61 0.97 7.02
N GLU A 25 2.94 1.09 6.94
CA GLU A 25 3.89 0.13 7.49
C GLU A 25 4.62 0.72 8.69
N LEU A 26 5.21 -0.14 9.53
CA LEU A 26 6.04 0.29 10.64
C LEU A 26 7.49 0.40 10.19
N GLU A 27 8.03 1.61 10.21
CA GLU A 27 9.45 1.88 9.99
C GLU A 27 10.02 2.55 11.23
N ASN A 28 11.02 1.94 11.87
CA ASN A 28 11.65 2.46 13.10
C ASN A 28 10.65 2.82 14.23
N GLY A 29 9.56 2.06 14.34
CA GLY A 29 8.51 2.27 15.35
C GLY A 29 7.49 3.35 14.99
N GLU A 30 7.60 3.98 13.82
CA GLU A 30 6.65 4.97 13.32
C GLU A 30 5.82 4.38 12.18
N ARG A 31 4.54 4.78 12.11
CA ARG A 31 3.68 4.43 10.97
C ARG A 31 4.00 5.36 9.81
N VAL A 32 4.40 4.78 8.68
CA VAL A 32 4.73 5.49 7.45
C VAL A 32 3.81 4.99 6.35
N SER A 33 3.34 5.90 5.50
CA SER A 33 2.48 5.55 4.37
C SER A 33 3.24 4.66 3.38
N ALA A 34 2.74 3.44 3.18
CA ALA A 34 3.29 2.46 2.23
C ALA A 34 2.60 2.54 0.86
N GLY A 35 1.35 3.04 0.81
CA GLY A 35 0.66 3.28 -0.44
C GLY A 35 -0.82 3.63 -0.28
N SER A 36 -1.41 4.14 -1.36
CA SER A 36 -2.84 4.40 -1.49
C SER A 36 -3.39 3.65 -2.70
N PHE A 37 -4.57 3.07 -2.55
CA PHE A 37 -5.15 2.16 -3.56
C PHE A 37 -6.60 2.48 -3.81
N CYS A 38 -7.06 2.37 -5.06
CA CYS A 38 -8.45 2.61 -5.42
C CYS A 38 -9.44 1.71 -4.67
N ASN A 39 -9.01 0.49 -4.33
CA ASN A 39 -9.72 -0.51 -3.52
C ASN A 39 -8.79 -1.74 -3.32
N TYR A 40 -9.31 -2.79 -2.69
CA TYR A 40 -8.59 -4.04 -2.46
C TYR A 40 -8.08 -4.72 -3.74
N ALA A 41 -8.73 -4.56 -4.90
CA ALA A 41 -8.23 -5.17 -6.13
C ALA A 41 -6.87 -4.57 -6.56
N CYS A 42 -6.75 -3.24 -6.50
CA CYS A 42 -5.47 -2.57 -6.81
C CYS A 42 -4.40 -2.89 -5.77
N LEU A 43 -4.76 -3.01 -4.49
CA LEU A 43 -3.84 -3.44 -3.44
C LEU A 43 -3.32 -4.86 -3.69
N THR A 44 -4.21 -5.82 -3.96
CA THR A 44 -3.82 -7.21 -4.23
C THR A 44 -2.91 -7.30 -5.46
N SER A 45 -3.25 -6.62 -6.55
CA SER A 45 -2.39 -6.62 -7.75
C SER A 45 -1.02 -5.99 -7.50
N TYR A 46 -0.93 -4.96 -6.68
CA TYR A 46 0.35 -4.37 -6.27
C TYR A 46 1.18 -5.36 -5.43
N VAL A 47 0.58 -5.99 -4.42
CA VAL A 47 1.24 -7.00 -3.58
C VAL A 47 1.80 -8.15 -4.41
N GLU A 48 1.05 -8.59 -5.42
CA GLU A 48 1.49 -9.64 -6.35
C GLU A 48 2.61 -9.15 -7.28
N ALA A 49 2.47 -7.97 -7.89
CA ALA A 49 3.44 -7.42 -8.83
C ALA A 49 4.81 -7.18 -8.17
N GLU A 50 4.81 -6.61 -6.95
CA GLU A 50 6.01 -6.31 -6.18
C GLU A 50 6.47 -7.48 -5.30
N ASN A 51 5.76 -8.61 -5.34
CA ASN A 51 6.09 -9.81 -4.57
C ASN A 51 6.14 -9.58 -3.04
N LEU A 52 5.34 -8.67 -2.51
CA LEU A 52 5.38 -8.26 -1.09
C LEU A 52 4.95 -9.35 -0.12
N SER A 53 4.27 -10.39 -0.61
CA SER A 53 3.90 -11.56 0.18
C SER A 53 5.03 -12.58 0.31
N LEU A 54 6.10 -12.48 -0.49
CA LEU A 54 7.21 -13.43 -0.44
C LEU A 54 8.01 -13.27 0.85
N GLY A 55 8.06 -14.35 1.65
CA GLY A 55 8.75 -14.35 2.93
C GLY A 55 7.99 -13.62 4.05
N ALA A 56 6.77 -13.15 3.78
CA ALA A 56 5.90 -12.61 4.83
C ALA A 56 5.55 -13.71 5.84
N THR A 57 5.66 -13.37 7.12
CA THR A 57 5.37 -14.25 8.26
C THR A 57 4.43 -13.53 9.22
N CYS A 58 3.58 -14.29 9.91
CA CYS A 58 2.67 -13.74 10.93
C CYS A 58 3.43 -13.21 12.16
N GLU A 59 4.67 -13.66 12.38
CA GLU A 59 5.54 -13.24 13.46
C GLU A 59 6.74 -12.48 12.90
N LEU A 60 6.92 -11.22 13.31
CA LEU A 60 8.16 -10.50 13.05
C LEU A 60 9.27 -11.13 13.90
N PRO A 61 10.39 -11.60 13.31
CA PRO A 61 11.51 -12.08 14.09
C PRO A 61 12.01 -10.96 15.01
N PRO A 62 12.37 -11.26 16.27
CA PRO A 62 12.97 -10.26 17.15
C PRO A 62 14.26 -9.72 16.51
N GLU A 63 14.45 -8.41 16.62
CA GLU A 63 15.68 -7.70 16.23
C GLU A 63 16.92 -8.12 17.03
#